data_AF-A0A0H3A4B7-F1
#
_entry.id   AF-A0A0H3A4B7-F1
#
_cell.length_a   1.000
_cell.length_b   1.000
_cell.length_c   1.000
_cell.angle_alpha   90.00
_cell.angle_beta   90.00
_cell.angle_gamma   90.00
#
_symmetry.space_group_name_H-M   'P 1'
#
loop_
_entity.id
_entity.type
_entity.pdbx_description
1 polymer ?
#
loop_
_entity_poly.entity_id
_entity_poly.type
_entity_poly.pdbx_seq_one_letter_code
_entity_poly.pdbx_strand_id
1 'polypeptide(L)'
;MTPETERTPGNALPYSSDEVIGNFEALLASFDFTPDLDAMGIGKMQLFRRRRALFELRALFVALWRIALDKSLPGEGELVFEMFLSRYEDRHRKGKQTRQTLERVRQYVDLLLVKRDTDFTEVASHLVSFLTLGEAEAKALRLRLTLHIRSTYNLIFAKLL
;
A
#
# COMPACT_ATOMS: atom_id res chain seq x y z
N MET A 1 -46.90 -24.55 17.03
CA MET A 1 -45.77 -24.11 17.87
C MET A 1 -44.54 -24.82 17.33
N THR A 2 -43.99 -24.29 16.25
CA THR A 2 -42.77 -24.76 15.57
C THR A 2 -41.61 -23.92 16.07
N PRO A 3 -40.45 -24.51 16.40
CA PRO A 3 -39.32 -23.74 16.89
C PRO A 3 -38.75 -22.93 15.71
N GLU A 4 -38.64 -21.63 15.92
CA GLU A 4 -37.89 -20.73 15.06
C GLU A 4 -36.43 -21.14 15.11
N THR A 5 -35.93 -21.72 14.02
CA THR A 5 -34.50 -21.94 13.85
C THR A 5 -33.81 -20.59 13.83
N GLU A 6 -33.07 -20.31 14.90
CA GLU A 6 -32.16 -19.18 15.05
C GLU A 6 -31.33 -19.04 13.76
N ARG A 7 -31.49 -17.90 13.08
CA ARG A 7 -30.52 -17.49 12.07
C ARG A 7 -29.23 -17.19 12.80
N THR A 8 -28.24 -18.08 12.69
CA THR A 8 -26.85 -17.75 12.95
C THR A 8 -26.55 -16.49 12.14
N PRO A 9 -26.19 -15.33 12.73
CA PRO A 9 -25.73 -14.20 11.95
C PRO A 9 -24.41 -14.64 11.33
N GLY A 10 -24.45 -14.99 10.05
CA GLY A 10 -23.27 -15.22 9.24
C GLY A 10 -22.40 -13.99 9.38
N ASN A 11 -21.23 -14.19 9.98
CA ASN A 11 -20.13 -13.29 10.26
C ASN A 11 -20.08 -12.08 9.30
N ALA A 12 -20.89 -11.05 9.55
CA ALA A 12 -20.75 -9.77 8.88
C ALA A 12 -19.48 -9.14 9.46
N LEU A 13 -18.56 -8.72 8.60
CA LEU A 13 -17.42 -7.94 9.05
C LEU A 13 -17.91 -6.80 9.95
N PRO A 14 -17.24 -6.51 11.07
CA PRO A 14 -17.67 -5.43 11.98
C PRO A 14 -17.64 -4.04 11.33
N TYR A 15 -17.07 -3.93 10.13
CA TYR A 15 -16.97 -2.71 9.33
C TYR A 15 -17.48 -2.94 7.92
N SER A 16 -18.18 -1.95 7.39
CA SER A 16 -18.53 -1.88 5.97
C SER A 16 -17.30 -1.61 5.11
N SER A 17 -17.35 -1.99 3.82
CA SER A 17 -16.30 -1.66 2.84
C SER A 17 -15.99 -0.16 2.81
N ASP A 18 -17.00 0.68 3.06
CA ASP A 18 -16.88 2.13 3.05
C ASP A 18 -16.08 2.66 4.23
N GLU A 19 -16.26 2.08 5.42
CA GLU A 19 -15.47 2.40 6.60
C GLU A 19 -14.02 1.95 6.45
N VAL A 20 -13.80 0.73 5.94
CA VAL A 20 -12.45 0.20 5.69
C VAL A 20 -11.70 1.09 4.70
N ILE A 21 -12.35 1.50 3.61
CA ILE A 21 -11.80 2.43 2.61
C ILE A 21 -11.52 3.80 3.25
N GLY A 22 -12.48 4.36 3.98
CA GLY A 22 -12.34 5.67 4.62
C GLY A 22 -11.20 5.72 5.63
N ASN A 23 -11.05 4.67 6.45
CA ASN A 23 -9.96 4.52 7.40
C ASN A 23 -8.60 4.48 6.69
N PHE A 24 -8.49 3.71 5.62
CA PHE A 24 -7.25 3.65 4.84
C PHE A 24 -6.92 4.98 4.16
N GLU A 25 -7.91 5.69 3.62
CA GLU A 25 -7.70 7.02 3.02
C GLU A 25 -7.18 8.03 4.04
N ALA A 26 -7.76 8.05 5.24
CA ALA A 26 -7.30 8.90 6.32
C ALA A 26 -5.87 8.54 6.75
N LEU A 27 -5.56 7.24 6.87
CA LEU A 27 -4.21 6.76 7.17
C LEU A 27 -3.23 7.17 6.06
N LEU A 28 -3.58 6.96 4.80
CA LEU A 28 -2.74 7.28 3.64
C LEU A 28 -2.41 8.77 3.58
N ALA A 29 -3.40 9.62 3.88
CA ALA A 29 -3.23 11.07 3.94
C ALA A 29 -2.34 11.52 5.12
N SER A 30 -2.32 10.74 6.21
CA SER A 30 -1.55 11.05 7.42
C SER A 30 -0.06 10.72 7.34
N PHE A 31 0.37 9.88 6.38
CA PHE A 31 1.79 9.51 6.27
C PHE A 31 2.67 10.71 5.93
N ASP A 32 3.64 10.98 6.82
CA ASP A 32 4.80 11.82 6.50
C ASP A 32 5.88 10.95 5.87
N PHE A 33 6.12 11.15 4.57
CA PHE A 33 7.14 10.45 3.80
C PHE A 33 8.53 11.11 3.89
N THR A 34 8.69 12.17 4.68
CA THR A 34 9.99 12.84 4.84
C THR A 34 11.08 11.89 5.34
N PRO A 35 10.83 11.03 6.36
CA PRO A 35 11.82 10.05 6.81
C PRO A 35 12.20 9.05 5.70
N ASP A 36 11.25 8.60 4.88
CA ASP A 36 11.51 7.70 3.74
C ASP A 36 12.45 8.35 2.72
N LEU A 37 12.17 9.61 2.36
CA LEU A 37 12.95 10.36 1.38
C LEU A 37 14.38 10.60 1.90
N ASP A 38 14.52 10.93 3.18
CA ASP A 38 15.82 11.12 3.82
C ASP A 38 16.60 9.80 3.89
N ALA A 39 15.92 8.67 4.19
CA ALA A 39 16.53 7.34 4.17
C ALA A 39 17.07 6.97 2.78
N MET A 40 16.35 7.32 1.71
CA MET A 40 16.76 7.16 0.32
C MET A 40 17.86 8.15 -0.13
N GLY A 41 18.31 9.05 0.74
CA GLY A 41 19.33 10.06 0.41
C GLY A 41 18.82 11.19 -0.49
N ILE A 42 17.49 11.39 -0.57
CA ILE A 42 16.86 12.38 -1.44
C ILE A 42 16.75 13.71 -0.70
N GLY A 43 17.77 14.55 -0.85
CA GLY A 43 17.83 15.87 -0.22
C GLY A 43 16.67 16.81 -0.58
N LYS A 44 16.39 17.78 0.30
CA LYS A 44 15.27 18.72 0.22
C LYS A 44 15.22 19.54 -1.08
N MET A 45 16.37 19.79 -1.71
CA MET A 45 16.49 20.58 -2.96
C MET A 45 16.23 19.75 -4.24
N GLN A 46 16.12 18.42 -4.15
CA GLN A 46 15.96 17.54 -5.31
C GLN A 46 14.48 17.38 -5.71
N LEU A 47 13.78 18.48 -6.02
CA LEU A 47 12.31 18.52 -6.12
C LEU A 47 11.71 17.47 -7.06
N PHE A 48 12.30 17.25 -8.24
CA PHE A 48 11.83 16.24 -9.20
C PHE A 48 12.00 14.81 -8.68
N ARG A 49 13.16 14.50 -8.07
CA ARG A 49 13.42 13.19 -7.47
C ARG A 49 12.51 12.94 -6.27
N ARG A 50 12.26 13.98 -5.45
CA ARG A 50 11.28 13.91 -4.34
C ARG A 50 9.88 13.63 -4.85
N ARG A 51 9.40 14.34 -5.88
CA ARG A 51 8.08 14.08 -6.48
C ARG A 51 7.97 12.66 -7.01
N ARG A 52 9.01 12.15 -7.68
CA ARG A 52 9.05 10.78 -8.19
C ARG A 52 9.03 9.75 -7.05
N ALA A 53 9.87 9.92 -6.04
CA ALA A 53 9.92 8.99 -4.91
C ALA A 53 8.62 8.99 -4.10
N LEU A 54 7.99 10.16 -3.89
CA LEU A 54 6.66 10.25 -3.27
C LEU A 54 5.59 9.51 -4.07
N PHE A 55 5.65 9.60 -5.40
CA PHE A 55 4.76 8.85 -6.28
C PHE A 55 4.94 7.34 -6.12
N GLU A 56 6.20 6.86 -6.10
CA GLU A 56 6.52 5.44 -5.90
C GLU A 56 6.08 4.95 -4.51
N LEU A 57 6.40 5.69 -3.45
CA LEU A 57 6.05 5.34 -2.07
C LEU A 57 4.54 5.27 -1.84
N ARG A 58 3.78 6.26 -2.36
CA ARG A 58 2.31 6.22 -2.26
C ARG A 58 1.71 5.03 -2.98
N ALA A 59 2.19 4.73 -4.18
CA ALA A 59 1.70 3.57 -4.92
C ALA A 59 2.03 2.26 -4.19
N LEU A 60 3.23 2.16 -3.61
CA LEU A 60 3.62 1.02 -2.79
C LEU A 60 2.73 0.88 -1.55
N PHE A 61 2.42 1.95 -0.84
CA PHE A 61 1.61 1.87 0.39
C PHE A 61 0.18 1.40 0.10
N VAL A 62 -0.39 1.83 -1.02
CA VAL A 62 -1.68 1.30 -1.53
C VAL A 62 -1.56 -0.19 -1.85
N ALA A 63 -0.46 -0.63 -2.46
CA ALA A 63 -0.23 -2.05 -2.73
C ALA A 63 -0.02 -2.88 -1.44
N LEU A 64 0.64 -2.33 -0.42
CA LEU A 64 0.76 -2.98 0.90
C LEU A 64 -0.62 -3.16 1.56
N TRP A 65 -1.49 -2.16 1.41
CA TRP A 65 -2.87 -2.27 1.89
C TRP A 65 -3.64 -3.37 1.17
N ARG A 66 -3.44 -3.56 -0.13
CA ARG A 66 -4.00 -4.72 -0.86
C ARG A 66 -3.58 -6.06 -0.25
N ILE A 67 -2.31 -6.22 0.14
CA ILE A 67 -1.84 -7.44 0.80
C ILE A 67 -2.44 -7.60 2.20
N ALA A 68 -2.59 -6.50 2.94
CA ALA A 68 -3.19 -6.51 4.27
C ALA A 68 -4.70 -6.85 4.22
N LEU A 69 -5.42 -6.36 3.21
CA LEU A 69 -6.82 -6.69 2.95
C LEU A 69 -7.04 -8.19 2.73
N ASP A 70 -6.18 -8.87 1.95
CA ASP A 70 -6.27 -10.33 1.75
C ASP A 70 -6.19 -11.12 3.05
N LYS A 71 -5.40 -10.62 4.00
CA LYS A 71 -5.16 -11.28 5.29
C LYS A 71 -6.29 -11.00 6.28
N SER A 72 -6.79 -9.76 6.29
CA SER A 72 -7.85 -9.33 7.22
C SER A 72 -9.25 -9.70 6.74
N LEU A 73 -9.49 -9.69 5.43
CA LEU A 73 -10.80 -9.88 4.80
C LEU A 73 -10.76 -11.01 3.73
N PRO A 74 -10.54 -12.28 4.11
CA PRO A 74 -10.46 -13.38 3.14
C PRO A 74 -11.72 -13.48 2.28
N GLY A 75 -11.57 -13.39 0.96
CA GLY A 75 -12.67 -13.45 -0.02
C GLY A 75 -13.30 -12.11 -0.39
N GLU A 76 -13.10 -11.06 0.42
CA GLU A 76 -13.66 -9.72 0.18
C GLU A 76 -12.59 -8.65 -0.09
N GLY A 77 -11.33 -8.90 0.30
CA GLY A 77 -10.23 -7.94 0.17
C GLY A 77 -10.02 -7.41 -1.26
N GLU A 78 -10.18 -8.26 -2.28
CA GLU A 78 -10.09 -7.84 -3.68
C GLU A 78 -11.20 -6.86 -4.06
N LEU A 79 -12.45 -7.15 -3.65
CA LEU A 79 -13.60 -6.31 -3.93
C LEU A 79 -13.45 -4.93 -3.29
N VAL A 80 -13.05 -4.89 -2.01
CA VAL A 80 -12.80 -3.64 -1.27
C VAL A 80 -11.68 -2.83 -1.92
N PHE A 81 -10.63 -3.50 -2.39
CA PHE A 81 -9.53 -2.84 -3.08
C PHE A 81 -9.95 -2.24 -4.42
N GLU A 82 -10.67 -2.97 -5.26
CA GLU A 82 -11.15 -2.46 -6.54
C GLU A 82 -12.18 -1.32 -6.37
N MET A 83 -13.01 -1.38 -5.32
CA MET A 83 -13.87 -0.25 -4.93
C MET A 83 -13.03 1.00 -4.60
N PHE A 84 -11.93 0.85 -3.85
CA PHE A 84 -11.02 1.97 -3.58
C PHE A 84 -10.40 2.54 -4.86
N LEU A 85 -9.92 1.68 -5.78
CA LEU A 85 -9.32 2.14 -7.03
C LEU A 85 -10.34 2.87 -7.92
N SER A 86 -11.57 2.37 -8.00
CA SER A 86 -12.67 3.04 -8.71
C SER A 86 -12.99 4.41 -8.12
N ARG A 87 -13.09 4.51 -6.78
CA ARG A 87 -13.30 5.79 -6.08
C ARG A 87 -12.16 6.77 -6.29
N TYR A 88 -10.92 6.27 -6.35
CA TYR A 88 -9.74 7.09 -6.64
C TYR A 88 -9.81 7.63 -8.08
N GLU A 89 -10.19 6.79 -9.04
CA GLU A 89 -10.34 7.18 -10.45
C GLU A 89 -11.42 8.25 -10.63
N ASP A 90 -12.58 8.07 -10.00
CA ASP A 90 -13.72 8.99 -10.13
C ASP A 90 -13.43 10.37 -9.50
N ARG A 91 -12.72 10.40 -8.37
CA ARG A 91 -12.30 11.67 -7.73
C ARG A 91 -11.21 12.40 -8.51
N HIS A 92 -10.31 11.67 -9.15
CA HIS A 92 -9.21 12.25 -9.91
C HIS A 92 -9.48 12.15 -11.41
N ARG A 93 -10.36 13.04 -11.92
CA ARG A 93 -10.70 13.28 -13.34
C ARG A 93 -9.84 12.45 -14.29
N LYS A 94 -10.40 11.37 -14.88
CA LYS A 94 -9.81 10.30 -15.72
C LYS A 94 -8.64 10.70 -16.65
N GLY A 95 -7.56 11.15 -16.06
CA GLY A 95 -6.43 11.78 -16.72
C GLY A 95 -5.23 10.85 -16.78
N LYS A 96 -4.23 11.25 -17.57
CA LYS A 96 -2.99 10.48 -17.73
C LYS A 96 -2.30 10.19 -16.38
N GLN A 97 -2.31 11.15 -15.46
CA GLN A 97 -1.68 11.01 -14.14
C GLN A 97 -2.39 9.99 -13.25
N THR A 98 -3.73 9.98 -13.26
CA THR A 98 -4.55 9.00 -12.52
C THR A 98 -4.26 7.60 -13.01
N ARG A 99 -4.29 7.39 -14.34
CA ARG A 99 -3.94 6.11 -14.97
C ARG A 99 -2.53 5.63 -14.60
N GLN A 100 -1.54 6.50 -14.68
CA GLN A 100 -0.16 6.16 -14.28
C GLN A 100 -0.07 5.75 -12.79
N THR A 101 -0.85 6.39 -11.92
CA THR A 101 -0.87 6.04 -10.49
C THR A 101 -1.47 4.64 -10.30
N LEU A 102 -2.61 4.37 -10.93
CA LEU A 102 -3.31 3.10 -10.87
C LEU A 102 -2.50 1.94 -11.48
N GLU A 103 -1.80 2.19 -12.58
CA GLU A 103 -0.85 1.24 -13.17
C GLU A 103 0.31 0.95 -12.22
N ARG A 104 0.86 1.99 -11.58
CA ARG A 104 1.97 1.83 -10.64
C ARG A 104 1.57 1.03 -9.41
N VAL A 105 0.38 1.27 -8.86
CA VAL A 105 -0.18 0.49 -7.76
C VAL A 105 -0.23 -0.99 -8.14
N ARG A 106 -0.78 -1.33 -9.31
CA ARG A 106 -0.88 -2.72 -9.79
C ARG A 106 0.50 -3.37 -9.95
N GLN A 107 1.47 -2.66 -10.49
CA GLN A 107 2.86 -3.16 -10.58
C GLN A 107 3.44 -3.51 -9.21
N TYR A 108 3.19 -2.69 -8.19
CA TYR A 108 3.63 -3.03 -6.83
C TYR A 108 2.84 -4.19 -6.22
N VAL A 109 1.53 -4.30 -6.50
CA VAL A 109 0.73 -5.46 -6.09
C VAL A 109 1.33 -6.73 -6.68
N ASP A 110 1.62 -6.76 -7.98
CA ASP A 110 2.21 -7.92 -8.66
C ASP A 110 3.56 -8.32 -8.03
N LEU A 111 4.44 -7.35 -7.76
CA LEU A 111 5.71 -7.60 -7.09
C LEU A 111 5.52 -8.17 -5.68
N LEU A 112 4.52 -7.68 -4.94
CA LEU A 112 4.24 -8.13 -3.59
C LEU A 112 3.56 -9.50 -3.56
N LEU A 113 2.73 -9.86 -4.54
CA LEU A 113 1.96 -11.12 -4.52
C LEU A 113 2.85 -12.38 -4.54
N VAL A 114 4.09 -12.27 -5.04
CA VAL A 114 5.05 -13.39 -5.08
C VAL A 114 5.41 -13.90 -3.68
N LYS A 115 5.64 -12.98 -2.72
CA LYS A 115 6.06 -13.29 -1.35
C LYS A 115 5.10 -12.77 -0.27
N ARG A 116 4.06 -12.04 -0.67
CA ARG A 116 3.07 -11.36 0.18
C ARG A 116 3.74 -10.57 1.30
N ASP A 117 3.45 -10.90 2.55
CA ASP A 117 3.97 -10.23 3.74
C ASP A 117 5.22 -10.91 4.35
N THR A 118 5.72 -11.97 3.71
CA THR A 118 6.85 -12.74 4.24
C THR A 118 8.21 -12.10 3.93
N ASP A 119 8.35 -11.51 2.74
CA ASP A 119 9.60 -10.90 2.26
C ASP A 119 9.33 -9.68 1.36
N PHE A 120 9.95 -8.55 1.70
CA PHE A 120 9.84 -7.28 0.96
C PHE A 120 11.13 -6.91 0.22
N THR A 121 12.13 -7.81 0.18
CA THR A 121 13.45 -7.56 -0.43
C THR A 121 13.35 -7.25 -1.92
N GLU A 122 12.40 -7.86 -2.63
CA GLU A 122 12.21 -7.65 -4.06
C GLU A 122 11.70 -6.25 -4.37
N VAL A 123 10.65 -5.79 -3.66
CA VAL A 123 10.16 -4.41 -3.75
C VAL A 123 11.24 -3.40 -3.33
N ALA A 124 11.99 -3.68 -2.26
CA ALA A 124 13.08 -2.81 -1.84
C ALA A 124 14.18 -2.73 -2.90
N SER A 125 14.50 -3.85 -3.56
CA SER A 125 15.45 -3.89 -4.68
C SER A 125 14.97 -3.07 -5.87
N HIS A 126 13.67 -3.17 -6.19
CA HIS A 126 13.03 -2.37 -7.24
C HIS A 126 13.15 -0.86 -6.94
N LEU A 127 12.85 -0.42 -5.72
CA LEU A 127 13.00 0.98 -5.32
C LEU A 127 14.44 1.48 -5.43
N VAL A 128 15.41 0.67 -4.97
CA VAL A 128 16.84 1.03 -5.06
C VAL A 128 17.32 1.08 -6.50
N SER A 129 16.76 0.28 -7.41
CA SER A 129 17.18 0.25 -8.82
C SER A 129 17.01 1.58 -9.56
N PHE A 130 16.14 2.47 -9.05
CA PHE A 130 15.95 3.81 -9.60
C PHE A 130 17.03 4.80 -9.15
N LEU A 131 17.88 4.42 -8.20
CA LEU A 131 18.90 5.27 -7.61
C LEU A 131 20.28 4.89 -8.16
N THR A 132 21.07 5.90 -8.45
CA THR A 132 22.47 5.72 -8.83
C THR A 132 23.31 5.72 -7.54
N LEU A 133 23.57 4.52 -7.01
CA LEU A 133 24.30 4.31 -5.76
C LEU A 133 25.47 3.35 -5.97
N GLY A 134 26.51 3.48 -5.14
CA GLY A 134 27.53 2.44 -5.05
C GLY A 134 26.96 1.13 -4.49
N GLU A 135 27.61 -0.01 -4.74
CA GLU A 135 27.08 -1.33 -4.35
C GLU A 135 26.85 -1.45 -2.83
N ALA A 136 27.79 -0.98 -2.02
CA ALA A 136 27.68 -0.99 -0.55
C ALA A 136 26.51 -0.11 -0.06
N GLU A 137 26.34 1.06 -0.65
CA GLU A 137 25.26 2.00 -0.34
C GLU A 137 23.89 1.43 -0.75
N ALA A 138 23.82 0.81 -1.93
CA ALA A 138 22.62 0.15 -2.44
C ALA A 138 22.19 -1.01 -1.53
N LYS A 139 23.14 -1.83 -1.05
CA LYS A 139 22.86 -2.92 -0.11
C LYS A 139 22.35 -2.40 1.23
N ALA A 140 23.00 -1.37 1.80
CA ALA A 140 22.58 -0.77 3.05
C ALA A 140 21.20 -0.09 2.94
N LEU A 141 20.92 0.59 1.83
CA LEU A 141 19.61 1.18 1.57
C LEU A 141 18.53 0.13 1.41
N ARG A 142 18.79 -0.95 0.66
CA ARG A 142 17.84 -2.05 0.47
C ARG A 142 17.40 -2.64 1.81
N LEU A 143 18.34 -2.93 2.71
CA LEU A 143 18.03 -3.44 4.04
C LEU A 143 17.12 -2.47 4.82
N ARG A 144 17.49 -1.18 4.84
CA ARG A 144 16.69 -0.15 5.51
C ARG A 144 15.28 -0.07 4.95
N LEU A 145 15.14 -0.08 3.61
CA LEU A 145 13.84 -0.06 2.95
C LEU A 145 13.02 -1.30 3.26
N THR A 146 13.61 -2.51 3.21
CA THR A 146 12.89 -3.75 3.58
C THR A 146 12.28 -3.67 4.98
N LEU A 147 13.04 -3.18 5.96
CA LEU A 147 12.57 -3.02 7.34
C LEU A 147 11.48 -1.97 7.45
N HIS A 148 11.65 -0.84 6.75
CA HIS A 148 10.67 0.24 6.74
C HIS A 148 9.35 -0.17 6.10
N ILE A 149 9.41 -0.87 4.96
CA ILE A 149 8.24 -1.43 4.26
C ILE A 149 7.51 -2.40 5.19
N ARG A 150 8.25 -3.29 5.88
CA ARG A 150 7.66 -4.20 6.87
C ARG A 150 6.96 -3.46 8.02
N SER A 151 7.60 -2.42 8.57
CA SER A 151 7.00 -1.60 9.63
C SER A 151 5.73 -0.91 9.15
N THR A 152 5.76 -0.39 7.91
CA THR A 152 4.61 0.29 7.29
C THR A 152 3.46 -0.69 7.06
N TYR A 153 3.73 -1.88 6.52
CA TYR A 153 2.74 -2.93 6.37
C TYR A 153 2.08 -3.28 7.72
N ASN A 154 2.87 -3.45 8.78
CA ASN A 154 2.33 -3.74 10.11
C ASN A 154 1.43 -2.62 10.63
N LEU A 155 1.80 -1.35 10.39
CA LEU A 155 0.97 -0.20 10.76
C LEU A 155 -0.34 -0.17 9.96
N ILE A 156 -0.28 -0.39 8.64
CA ILE A 156 -1.48 -0.47 7.79
C ILE A 156 -2.38 -1.62 8.25
N PHE A 157 -1.82 -2.80 8.50
CA PHE A 157 -2.54 -3.97 8.98
C PHE A 157 -3.19 -3.73 10.35
N ALA A 158 -2.49 -3.08 11.27
CA ALA A 158 -3.02 -2.76 12.60
C ALA A 158 -4.11 -1.66 12.60
N LYS A 159 -4.28 -0.94 11.49
CA LYS A 159 -5.27 0.14 11.34
C LYS A 159 -6.44 -0.22 10.43
N LEU A 160 -6.47 -1.45 9.94
CA LEU A 160 -7.49 -1.96 9.02
C LEU A 160 -8.82 -2.30 9.72
N LEU A 161 -8.77 -2.60 11.03
CA LEU A 161 -9.88 -3.04 11.88
C LEU A 161 -9.79 -2.33 13.24
#